data_AF-A0A9E1JPX7-F1
#
_entry.id   AF-A0A9E1JPX7-F1
#
_cell.length_a   1.000
_cell.length_b   1.000
_cell.length_c   1.000
_cell.angle_alpha   90.00
_cell.angle_beta   90.00
_cell.angle_gamma   90.00
#
_symmetry.space_group_name_H-M   'P 1'
#
loop_
_entity.id
_entity.type
_entity.pdbx_description
1 polymer ?
#
loop_
_entity_poly.entity_id
_entity_poly.type
_entity_poly.pdbx_seq_one_letter_code
_entity_poly.pdbx_strand_id
1 'polypeptide(L)'
;MKFYTAEYRYSGDDRVDITVKGKDQIGKIFAPSWKMVIRSKEGKLSWDEYSRLYRNLMRQSYQQNEDIWNEILRRDEVTLVCFCKAGDSCHRYLLAEYFSKLGADYKGERKL
;
A
#
# COMPACT_ATOMS: atom_id res chain seq x y z
N MET A 1 -8.25 -12.83 7.28
CA MET A 1 -7.98 -12.38 5.91
C MET A 1 -6.58 -12.82 5.47
N LYS A 2 -6.43 -13.27 4.22
CA LYS A 2 -5.14 -13.38 3.53
C LYS A 2 -4.76 -12.08 2.83
N PHE A 3 -3.51 -11.67 2.98
CA PHE A 3 -3.02 -10.41 2.40
C PHE A 3 -1.80 -10.66 1.54
N TYR A 4 -1.78 -10.09 0.34
CA TYR A 4 -0.68 -10.23 -0.60
C TYR A 4 -0.22 -8.86 -1.09
N THR A 5 0.97 -8.84 -1.67
CA THR A 5 1.42 -7.73 -2.52
C THR A 5 1.67 -8.22 -3.94
N ALA A 6 1.65 -7.31 -4.91
CA ALA A 6 2.08 -7.61 -6.28
C ALA A 6 2.53 -6.35 -7.03
N GLU A 7 3.17 -6.56 -8.17
CA GLU A 7 3.36 -5.50 -9.16
C GLU A 7 2.04 -5.10 -9.82
N TYR A 8 2.01 -3.90 -10.38
CA TYR A 8 0.79 -3.24 -10.87
C TYR A 8 -0.08 -4.07 -11.83
N ARG A 9 0.55 -4.94 -12.62
CA ARG A 9 -0.10 -5.75 -13.66
C ARG A 9 -0.99 -6.86 -13.11
N TYR A 10 -0.89 -7.18 -11.82
CA TYR A 10 -1.78 -8.15 -11.21
C TYR A 10 -3.23 -7.70 -11.37
N SER A 11 -4.09 -8.59 -11.84
CA SER A 11 -5.46 -8.30 -12.26
C SER A 11 -6.50 -9.22 -11.64
N GLY A 12 -6.19 -9.86 -10.51
CA GLY A 12 -7.17 -10.65 -9.75
C GLY A 12 -8.25 -9.78 -9.11
N ASP A 13 -9.38 -10.39 -8.78
CA ASP A 13 -10.55 -9.67 -8.21
C ASP A 13 -10.27 -9.08 -6.81
N ASP A 14 -9.28 -9.62 -6.09
CA ASP A 14 -8.79 -9.15 -4.78
C ASP A 14 -7.83 -7.95 -4.89
N ARG A 15 -7.59 -7.44 -6.09
CA ARG A 15 -6.68 -6.31 -6.36
C ARG A 15 -7.16 -5.00 -5.73
N VAL A 16 -6.24 -4.31 -5.05
CA VAL A 16 -6.42 -2.94 -4.56
C VAL A 16 -5.27 -2.05 -5.07
N ASP A 17 -5.60 -1.05 -5.90
CA ASP A 17 -4.63 -0.14 -6.52
C ASP A 17 -4.28 1.03 -5.59
N ILE A 18 -3.13 0.90 -4.90
CA ILE A 18 -2.64 1.90 -3.95
C ILE A 18 -1.66 2.91 -4.58
N THR A 19 -1.77 3.13 -5.90
CA THR A 19 -0.94 4.12 -6.59
C THR A 19 -1.57 5.50 -6.50
N VAL A 20 -0.75 6.53 -6.34
CA VAL A 20 -1.21 7.93 -6.24
C VAL A 20 -1.96 8.42 -7.49
N LYS A 21 -1.71 7.79 -8.65
CA LYS A 21 -2.41 8.06 -9.91
C LYS A 21 -3.52 7.05 -10.23
N GLY A 22 -3.74 6.08 -9.34
CA GLY A 22 -4.77 5.06 -9.46
C GLY A 22 -6.17 5.65 -9.42
N LYS A 23 -7.15 4.90 -9.90
CA LYS A 23 -8.58 5.28 -9.88
C LYS A 23 -9.38 4.58 -8.79
N ASP A 24 -8.78 3.60 -8.12
CA ASP A 24 -9.39 2.87 -7.01
C ASP A 24 -9.67 3.81 -5.84
N GLN A 25 -10.95 3.95 -5.48
CA GLN A 25 -11.38 4.89 -4.44
C GLN A 25 -10.88 4.44 -3.06
N ILE A 26 -10.86 3.14 -2.80
CA ILE A 26 -10.35 2.58 -1.56
C ILE A 26 -8.82 2.63 -1.59
N GLY A 27 -8.19 2.17 -2.66
CA GLY A 27 -6.73 2.19 -2.78
C GLY A 27 -6.09 3.57 -2.58
N LYS A 28 -6.78 4.65 -2.98
CA LYS A 28 -6.31 6.03 -2.81
C LYS A 28 -6.07 6.45 -1.35
N ILE A 29 -6.82 5.93 -0.38
CA ILE A 29 -6.62 6.30 1.03
C ILE A 29 -5.28 5.80 1.59
N PHE A 30 -4.67 4.85 0.87
CA PHE A 30 -3.38 4.24 1.20
C PHE A 30 -2.24 4.73 0.30
N ALA A 31 -2.53 5.56 -0.69
CA ALA A 31 -1.54 6.02 -1.64
C ALA A 31 -0.56 7.02 -0.99
N PRO A 32 0.72 7.01 -1.38
CA PRO A 32 1.63 8.09 -1.01
C PRO A 32 1.19 9.41 -1.67
N SER A 33 1.62 10.55 -1.14
CA SER A 33 1.37 11.83 -1.81
C SER A 33 2.17 11.97 -3.11
N TRP A 34 1.67 12.79 -4.05
CA TRP A 34 2.38 13.04 -5.31
C TRP A 34 3.77 13.66 -5.09
N LYS A 35 3.88 14.55 -4.09
CA LYS A 35 5.14 15.17 -3.70
C LYS A 35 6.19 14.14 -3.25
N MET A 36 5.78 13.11 -2.51
CA MET A 36 6.69 12.02 -2.10
C MET A 36 7.20 11.24 -3.31
N VAL A 37 6.31 10.91 -4.25
CA VAL A 37 6.68 10.16 -5.46
C VAL A 37 7.68 10.94 -6.31
N ILE A 38 7.44 12.23 -6.56
CA ILE A 38 8.36 13.06 -7.35
C ILE A 38 9.71 13.21 -6.66
N ARG A 39 9.73 13.57 -5.37
CA ARG A 39 11.01 13.75 -4.66
C ARG A 39 11.83 12.46 -4.59
N SER A 40 11.19 11.31 -4.40
CA SER A 40 11.89 10.01 -4.41
C SER A 40 12.48 9.69 -5.78
N LYS A 41 11.72 9.90 -6.87
CA LYS A 41 12.20 9.70 -8.24
C LYS A 41 13.37 10.60 -8.63
N GLU A 42 13.40 11.82 -8.07
CA GLU A 42 14.50 12.77 -8.27
C GLU A 42 15.70 12.51 -7.34
N GLY A 43 15.66 11.47 -6.49
CA GLY A 43 16.72 11.21 -5.51
C GLY A 43 16.80 12.21 -4.35
N LYS A 44 15.78 13.07 -4.20
CA LYS A 44 15.69 14.15 -3.18
C LYS A 44 14.93 13.74 -1.92
N LEU A 45 14.66 12.45 -1.77
CA LEU A 45 13.99 11.87 -0.61
C LEU A 45 14.54 10.46 -0.41
N SER A 46 15.29 10.28 0.67
CA SER A 46 15.83 8.96 1.03
C SER A 46 14.71 7.98 1.39
N TRP A 47 15.01 6.69 1.38
CA TRP A 47 14.04 5.67 1.78
C TRP A 47 13.59 5.80 3.23
N ASP A 48 14.50 6.14 4.15
CA ASP A 48 14.15 6.34 5.57
C ASP A 48 13.17 7.50 5.74
N GLU A 49 13.47 8.64 5.12
CA GLU A 49 12.57 9.80 5.14
C GLU A 49 11.23 9.49 4.47
N TYR A 50 11.25 8.81 3.32
CA TYR A 50 10.03 8.37 2.63
C TYR A 50 9.18 7.50 3.55
N SER A 51 9.79 6.50 4.19
CA SER A 51 9.12 5.56 5.09
C SER A 51 8.50 6.28 6.28
N ARG A 52 9.21 7.23 6.87
CA ARG A 52 8.68 8.05 7.98
C ARG A 52 7.48 8.89 7.54
N LEU A 53 7.56 9.55 6.39
CA LEU A 53 6.44 10.34 5.84
C LEU A 53 5.24 9.45 5.53
N TYR A 54 5.47 8.30 4.90
CA TYR A 54 4.41 7.36 4.56
C TYR A 54 3.72 6.81 5.81
N ARG A 55 4.48 6.41 6.83
CA ARG A 55 3.93 5.94 8.11
C ARG A 55 3.08 7.01 8.80
N ASN A 56 3.47 8.28 8.73
CA ASN A 56 2.66 9.37 9.25
C ASN A 56 1.35 9.53 8.48
N LEU A 57 1.38 9.45 7.14
CA LEU A 57 0.17 9.44 6.32
C LEU A 57 -0.75 8.26 6.68
N MET A 58 -0.20 7.07 6.89
CA MET A 58 -1.01 5.88 7.23
C MET A 58 -1.63 5.99 8.62
N ARG A 59 -0.95 6.59 9.60
CA ARG A 59 -1.54 6.87 10.92
C ARG A 59 -2.70 7.85 10.82
N GLN A 60 -2.55 8.92 10.04
CA GLN A 60 -3.64 9.88 9.80
C GLN A 60 -4.79 9.23 9.03
N SER A 61 -4.48 8.44 8.00
CA SER A 61 -5.47 7.68 7.22
C SER A 61 -6.26 6.73 8.10
N TYR A 62 -5.61 5.97 8.98
CA TYR A 62 -6.26 5.05 9.91
C TYR A 62 -7.23 5.79 10.85
N GLN A 63 -6.82 6.94 11.40
CA GLN A 63 -7.67 7.73 12.29
C GLN A 63 -8.88 8.36 11.59
N GLN A 64 -8.75 8.72 10.31
CA GLN A 64 -9.78 9.43 9.56
C GLN A 64 -10.71 8.51 8.77
N ASN A 65 -10.28 7.29 8.46
CA ASN A 65 -10.97 6.36 7.56
C ASN A 65 -11.03 4.95 8.17
N GLU A 66 -11.16 4.84 9.49
CA GLU A 66 -11.15 3.57 10.23
C GLU A 66 -12.16 2.55 9.66
N ASP A 67 -13.32 3.02 9.20
CA ASP A 67 -14.36 2.25 8.54
C ASP A 67 -13.87 1.57 7.26
N ILE A 68 -13.10 2.26 6.42
CA ILE A 68 -12.50 1.71 5.19
C ILE A 68 -11.38 0.73 5.51
N TRP A 69 -10.55 1.03 6.52
CA TRP A 69 -9.54 0.08 7.00
C TRP A 69 -10.19 -1.23 7.49
N ASN A 70 -11.29 -1.13 8.23
CA ASN A 70 -12.08 -2.28 8.67
C ASN A 70 -12.83 -2.97 7.52
N GLU A 71 -13.31 -2.24 6.52
CA GLU A 71 -13.89 -2.81 5.31
C GLU A 71 -12.89 -3.68 4.57
N ILE A 72 -11.67 -3.18 4.36
CA ILE A 72 -10.57 -3.99 3.84
C ILE A 72 -10.45 -5.23 4.71
N LEU A 73 -10.14 -5.10 6.02
CA LEU A 73 -9.87 -6.20 6.96
C LEU A 73 -10.94 -7.30 7.06
N ARG A 74 -12.19 -7.01 6.65
CA ARG A 74 -13.29 -7.98 6.59
C ARG A 74 -13.33 -8.82 5.32
N ARG A 75 -12.58 -8.47 4.27
CA ARG A 75 -12.48 -9.30 3.06
C ARG A 75 -11.71 -10.58 3.35
N ASP A 76 -12.04 -11.63 2.61
CA ASP A 76 -11.32 -12.92 2.74
C ASP A 76 -9.87 -12.80 2.25
N GLU A 77 -9.66 -12.06 1.16
CA GLU A 77 -8.39 -11.93 0.46
C GLU A 77 -8.22 -10.53 -0.17
N VAL A 78 -7.01 -9.96 -0.10
CA VAL A 78 -6.64 -8.67 -0.72
C VAL A 78 -5.21 -8.74 -1.26
N THR A 79 -4.98 -8.17 -2.45
CA THR A 79 -3.66 -7.95 -3.05
C THR A 79 -3.40 -6.47 -3.30
N LEU A 80 -2.45 -5.88 -2.58
CA LEU A 80 -1.99 -4.52 -2.84
C LEU A 80 -1.10 -4.44 -4.07
N VAL A 81 -1.40 -3.51 -4.99
CA VAL A 81 -0.59 -3.34 -6.21
C VAL A 81 0.09 -1.97 -6.28
N CYS A 82 1.36 -1.96 -6.71
CA CYS A 82 2.16 -0.74 -6.93
C CYS A 82 3.04 -0.90 -8.19
N PHE A 83 3.53 0.19 -8.78
CA PHE A 83 4.37 0.14 -10.01
C PHE A 83 5.85 -0.22 -9.76
N CYS A 84 6.33 -0.20 -8.52
CA CYS A 84 7.71 -0.61 -8.19
C CYS A 84 7.89 -2.11 -8.45
N LYS A 85 9.12 -2.53 -8.77
CA LYS A 85 9.41 -3.95 -9.00
C LYS A 85 9.44 -4.74 -7.70
N ALA A 86 9.31 -6.05 -7.77
CA ALA A 86 9.60 -6.92 -6.64
C ALA A 86 11.05 -6.69 -6.13
N GLY A 87 11.22 -6.59 -4.81
CA GLY A 87 12.52 -6.34 -4.17
C GLY A 87 12.92 -4.87 -4.05
N ASP A 88 12.21 -3.95 -4.69
CA ASP A 88 12.38 -2.50 -4.44
C ASP A 88 11.88 -2.13 -3.05
N SER A 89 12.40 -1.03 -2.50
CA SER A 89 11.74 -0.36 -1.39
C SER A 89 10.41 0.30 -1.84
N CYS A 90 9.28 -0.42 -1.76
CA CYS A 90 7.94 0.09 -2.08
C CYS A 90 7.06 0.29 -0.84
N HIS A 91 6.18 1.30 -0.90
CA HIS A 91 5.16 1.57 0.11
C HIS A 91 4.17 0.42 0.31
N ARG A 92 3.99 -0.47 -0.67
CA ARG A 92 3.14 -1.67 -0.54
C ARG A 92 3.58 -2.59 0.60
N TYR A 93 4.89 -2.70 0.83
CA TYR A 93 5.42 -3.51 1.92
C TYR A 93 5.26 -2.82 3.27
N LEU A 94 5.47 -1.49 3.33
CA LEU A 94 5.18 -0.71 4.52
C LEU A 94 3.70 -0.84 4.93
N LEU A 95 2.79 -0.80 3.95
CA LEU A 95 1.36 -0.96 4.22
C LEU A 95 1.01 -2.39 4.66
N ALA A 96 1.63 -3.41 4.05
CA ALA A 96 1.47 -4.79 4.50
C ALA A 96 1.89 -5.01 5.96
N GLU A 97 2.93 -4.31 6.45
CA GLU A 97 3.30 -4.34 7.87
C GLU A 97 2.16 -3.83 8.78
N TYR A 98 1.43 -2.78 8.37
CA TYR A 98 0.29 -2.27 9.14
C TYR A 98 -0.86 -3.28 9.17
N PHE A 99 -1.25 -3.82 8.03
CA PHE A 99 -2.32 -4.82 7.99
C PHE A 99 -1.94 -6.08 8.76
N SER A 100 -0.67 -6.49 8.73
CA SER A 100 -0.18 -7.62 9.54
C SER A 100 -0.32 -7.35 11.05
N LYS A 101 0.01 -6.13 11.50
CA LYS A 101 -0.20 -5.71 12.90
C LYS A 101 -1.66 -5.67 13.31
N LEU A 102 -2.57 -5.46 12.35
CA LEU A 102 -4.02 -5.49 12.54
C LEU A 102 -4.62 -6.90 12.38
N GLY A 103 -3.78 -7.94 12.27
CA GLY A 103 -4.23 -9.34 12.24
C GLY A 103 -4.43 -9.94 10.85
N ALA A 104 -4.07 -9.23 9.77
CA ALA A 104 -4.05 -9.83 8.44
C ALA A 104 -2.87 -10.81 8.29
N ASP A 105 -3.11 -11.92 7.59
CA ASP A 105 -2.11 -12.96 7.37
C ASP A 105 -1.35 -12.68 6.07
N TYR A 106 -0.16 -12.08 6.17
CA TYR A 106 0.65 -11.72 5.01
C TYR A 106 1.28 -12.95 4.35
N LYS A 107 0.88 -13.22 3.10
CA LYS A 107 1.27 -14.38 2.31
C LYS A 107 2.41 -14.11 1.32
N GLY A 108 2.99 -12.91 1.37
CA GLY A 108 4.09 -12.52 0.48
C GLY A 108 3.61 -11.89 -0.82
N GLU A 109 4.49 -11.94 -1.81
CA GLU A 109 4.29 -11.30 -3.12
C GLU A 109 3.82 -12.32 -4.16
N ARG A 110 2.74 -12.00 -4.88
CA ARG A 110 2.28 -12.81 -6.00
C ARG A 110 3.21 -12.63 -7.18
N LYS A 111 3.53 -13.76 -7.84
CA LYS A 111 4.16 -13.76 -9.15
C LYS A 111 3.08 -13.55 -10.20
N LEU A 112 3.38 -12.69 -11.19
CA LEU A 112 2.54 -12.47 -12.37
C LEU A 112 2.62 -13.66 -13.33
#